data_AF-A0A195B0S0-F1
#
_entry.id   AF-A0A195B0S0-F1
#
_cell.length_a   1.000
_cell.length_b   1.000
_cell.length_c   1.000
_cell.angle_alpha   90.00
_cell.angle_beta   90.00
_cell.angle_gamma   90.00
#
_symmetry.space_group_name_H-M   'P 1'
#
loop_
_entity.id
_entity.type
_entity.pdbx_description
1 polymer ?
#
loop_
_entity_poly.entity_id
_entity_poly.type
_entity_poly.pdbx_seq_one_letter_code
_entity_poly.pdbx_strand_id
1 'polypeptide(L)'
;MDVLPTQTLPTPIPIPTTLVQSDRCNRRPSRPSGSNPGRKNKKSKNHSHSFNATKDLGRWKPADDLALITGVQQTNDLRMVHRGTKFSCRFTLQEIQQRWYALLYDSAVSRVAVQAMRNLHPELIATIQARTLYSKAEEDLLGTIKSTSQPTLEVFQELLEANAHTFYPARTAKALHSHWQLMKQYHLLPDQTVQSLPRGEHVLSFSDAEDMINDTELMEPKDELVDTELATADRKNKKEIKVLENELGRWQISVGRSTKDHTVDVDLGLEGPAWKVSRRQGTIRLRNNGDFFLSSEGKRPIFVDSRPILAGNKMKLNNNSVIEIAGLRFTFLINQELISVIRQEAVKLNLNP
;
A
#
# COMPACT_ATOMS: atom_id res chain seq x y z
N MET A 1 -52.13 51.73 -39.97
CA MET A 1 -52.26 50.27 -39.84
C MET A 1 -51.37 49.86 -38.70
N ASP A 2 -52.02 49.39 -37.62
CA ASP A 2 -51.47 48.78 -36.41
C ASP A 2 -50.43 49.54 -35.57
N VAL A 3 -50.35 49.14 -34.30
CA VAL A 3 -49.72 49.87 -33.19
C VAL A 3 -48.80 48.93 -32.40
N LEU A 4 -47.77 49.50 -31.77
CA LEU A 4 -46.76 48.83 -30.96
C LEU A 4 -47.34 47.83 -29.91
N PRO A 5 -46.77 46.62 -29.80
CA PRO A 5 -46.88 45.80 -28.59
C PRO A 5 -45.80 46.18 -27.55
N THR A 6 -46.14 46.06 -26.27
CA THR A 6 -45.27 46.40 -25.13
C THR A 6 -44.72 45.13 -24.44
N GLN A 7 -43.72 45.29 -23.57
CA GLN A 7 -42.98 44.22 -22.88
C GLN A 7 -43.86 43.26 -22.04
N THR A 8 -43.40 42.01 -21.90
CA THR A 8 -43.84 41.08 -20.84
C THR A 8 -42.64 40.37 -20.20
N LEU A 9 -42.60 40.35 -18.86
CA LEU A 9 -41.65 39.56 -18.05
C LEU A 9 -42.26 38.19 -17.69
N PRO A 10 -41.45 37.13 -17.50
CA PRO A 10 -41.94 35.82 -17.07
C PRO A 10 -42.25 35.77 -15.56
N THR A 11 -43.32 35.05 -15.19
CA THR A 11 -43.73 34.79 -13.79
C THR A 11 -43.48 33.33 -13.36
N PRO A 12 -43.23 33.05 -12.06
CA PRO A 12 -42.89 31.72 -11.56
C PRO A 12 -44.09 30.93 -10.99
N ILE A 13 -43.98 29.59 -10.96
CA ILE A 13 -44.92 28.66 -10.29
C ILE A 13 -44.16 27.41 -9.75
N PRO A 14 -44.69 26.57 -8.84
CA PRO A 14 -44.23 26.64 -7.44
C PRO A 14 -43.85 25.29 -6.77
N ILE A 15 -43.50 25.36 -5.48
CA ILE A 15 -43.27 24.21 -4.57
C ILE A 15 -44.49 24.03 -3.63
N PRO A 16 -44.93 22.79 -3.33
CA PRO A 16 -45.85 22.49 -2.22
C PRO A 16 -45.22 21.59 -1.12
N THR A 17 -45.67 21.75 0.14
CA THR A 17 -45.07 21.08 1.32
C THR A 17 -46.12 20.69 2.39
N THR A 18 -46.01 19.48 2.95
CA THR A 18 -46.54 18.99 4.28
C THR A 18 -48.05 18.94 4.59
N LEU A 19 -48.44 17.91 5.36
CA LEU A 19 -49.53 17.73 6.36
C LEU A 19 -50.13 16.30 6.27
N VAL A 20 -50.72 15.65 7.30
CA VAL A 20 -50.96 15.94 8.74
C VAL A 20 -50.47 14.73 9.59
N GLN A 21 -50.42 14.84 10.93
CA GLN A 21 -50.23 13.73 11.89
C GLN A 21 -51.56 13.06 12.32
N SER A 22 -51.49 11.98 13.12
CA SER A 22 -52.55 11.60 14.07
C SER A 22 -51.95 11.10 15.38
N ASP A 23 -52.67 11.28 16.49
CA ASP A 23 -52.09 11.24 17.85
C ASP A 23 -53.05 10.60 18.87
N ARG A 24 -52.52 9.88 19.89
CA ARG A 24 -53.13 9.58 21.20
C ARG A 24 -52.26 8.65 22.08
N CYS A 25 -51.97 9.10 23.30
CA CYS A 25 -51.27 8.33 24.33
C CYS A 25 -52.22 7.63 25.32
N ASN A 26 -51.80 6.51 25.94
CA ASN A 26 -52.12 6.26 27.36
C ASN A 26 -51.27 5.18 28.08
N ARG A 27 -51.04 5.42 29.38
CA ARG A 27 -50.65 4.53 30.51
C ARG A 27 -49.29 3.78 30.54
N ARG A 28 -48.66 3.89 31.72
CA ARG A 28 -47.62 3.04 32.35
C ARG A 28 -48.28 2.14 33.44
N PRO A 29 -47.62 1.22 34.20
CA PRO A 29 -46.17 1.07 34.52
C PRO A 29 -45.55 -0.15 33.76
N SER A 30 -44.55 -0.98 34.15
CA SER A 30 -43.88 -1.31 35.45
C SER A 30 -42.42 -1.83 35.26
N ARG A 31 -41.83 -2.37 36.34
CA ARG A 31 -40.55 -3.11 36.49
C ARG A 31 -40.82 -4.32 37.46
N PRO A 32 -39.90 -5.28 37.77
CA PRO A 32 -38.49 -5.41 37.40
C PRO A 32 -38.00 -6.83 36.97
N SER A 33 -36.68 -6.95 36.71
CA SER A 33 -35.79 -8.13 36.89
C SER A 33 -36.05 -9.49 36.19
N GLY A 34 -34.99 -10.03 35.55
CA GLY A 34 -34.91 -11.41 35.04
C GLY A 34 -33.56 -11.67 34.35
N SER A 35 -33.01 -12.88 34.42
CA SER A 35 -31.60 -13.16 34.07
C SER A 35 -31.38 -14.34 33.10
N ASN A 36 -30.42 -14.14 32.19
CA ASN A 36 -29.62 -15.20 31.55
C ASN A 36 -30.37 -16.17 30.58
N PRO A 37 -29.67 -17.00 29.76
CA PRO A 37 -29.41 -16.52 28.40
C PRO A 37 -29.69 -17.50 27.26
N GLY A 38 -29.82 -16.94 26.05
CA GLY A 38 -29.39 -17.60 24.81
C GLY A 38 -30.41 -18.43 24.05
N ARG A 39 -30.73 -17.97 22.83
CA ARG A 39 -31.05 -18.86 21.70
C ARG A 39 -30.56 -18.24 20.40
N LYS A 40 -29.77 -19.00 19.63
CA LYS A 40 -29.37 -18.62 18.26
C LYS A 40 -30.61 -18.61 17.39
N ASN A 41 -30.86 -17.52 16.66
CA ASN A 41 -31.80 -17.55 15.54
C ASN A 41 -31.17 -16.92 14.28
N LYS A 42 -31.51 -17.45 13.11
CA LYS A 42 -30.69 -17.37 11.90
C LYS A 42 -31.49 -16.89 10.70
N LYS A 43 -31.50 -15.58 10.45
CA LYS A 43 -31.72 -14.95 9.12
C LYS A 43 -31.64 -13.42 9.18
N SER A 44 -30.59 -12.86 8.56
CA SER A 44 -30.76 -11.87 7.49
C SER A 44 -29.42 -11.75 6.75
N LYS A 45 -29.40 -12.02 5.44
CA LYS A 45 -28.28 -11.67 4.57
C LYS A 45 -28.64 -10.34 3.91
N ASN A 46 -27.94 -9.26 4.24
CA ASN A 46 -27.81 -8.06 3.40
C ASN A 46 -26.57 -7.27 3.84
N HIS A 47 -26.01 -6.46 2.92
CA HIS A 47 -24.76 -5.68 3.08
C HIS A 47 -23.48 -6.47 3.43
N SER A 48 -23.01 -7.29 2.47
CA SER A 48 -21.67 -7.90 2.53
C SER A 48 -20.51 -6.90 2.30
N HIS A 49 -20.78 -5.66 1.91
CA HIS A 49 -19.75 -4.67 1.55
C HIS A 49 -19.08 -3.97 2.74
N SER A 50 -19.74 -3.88 3.90
CA SER A 50 -19.21 -3.14 5.06
C SER A 50 -18.09 -3.90 5.79
N PHE A 51 -18.13 -5.24 5.77
CA PHE A 51 -17.22 -6.08 6.58
C PHE A 51 -15.74 -6.03 6.15
N ASN A 52 -15.46 -5.69 4.88
CA ASN A 52 -14.08 -5.51 4.41
C ASN A 52 -13.63 -4.04 4.57
N ALA A 53 -14.52 -3.07 4.35
CA ALA A 53 -14.19 -1.64 4.37
C ALA A 53 -13.54 -1.18 5.68
N THR A 54 -13.92 -1.78 6.82
CA THR A 54 -13.34 -1.47 8.14
C THR A 54 -11.98 -2.13 8.40
N LYS A 55 -11.63 -3.21 7.68
CA LYS A 55 -10.36 -3.94 7.86
C LYS A 55 -9.17 -3.20 7.24
N ASP A 56 -9.41 -2.54 6.11
CA ASP A 56 -8.36 -1.83 5.35
C ASP A 56 -8.28 -0.32 5.68
N LEU A 57 -9.07 0.16 6.66
CA LEU A 57 -9.10 1.56 7.12
C LEU A 57 -7.71 2.13 7.44
N GLY A 58 -6.83 1.32 8.05
CA GLY A 58 -5.47 1.74 8.43
C GLY A 58 -4.42 1.73 7.31
N ARG A 59 -4.78 1.25 6.10
CA ARG A 59 -3.86 1.13 4.96
C ARG A 59 -3.95 2.31 3.98
N TRP A 60 -5.09 2.99 3.94
CA TRP A 60 -5.31 4.19 3.13
C TRP A 60 -4.83 5.43 3.87
N LYS A 61 -3.90 6.19 3.30
CA LYS A 61 -3.48 7.49 3.84
C LYS A 61 -4.38 8.59 3.29
N PRO A 62 -4.53 9.75 3.96
CA PRO A 62 -5.36 10.84 3.43
C PRO A 62 -4.81 11.40 2.11
N ALA A 63 -3.50 11.27 1.86
CA ALA A 63 -2.88 11.54 0.57
C ALA A 63 -3.38 10.61 -0.56
N ASP A 64 -3.66 9.33 -0.24
CA ASP A 64 -4.21 8.36 -1.20
C ASP A 64 -5.68 8.67 -1.51
N ASP A 65 -6.47 9.04 -0.49
CA ASP A 65 -7.85 9.48 -0.67
C ASP A 65 -7.94 10.73 -1.54
N LEU A 66 -7.05 11.72 -1.30
CA LEU A 66 -7.00 12.94 -2.11
C LEU A 66 -6.61 12.65 -3.56
N ALA A 67 -5.57 11.84 -3.79
CA ALA A 67 -5.11 11.47 -5.13
C ALA A 67 -6.12 10.60 -5.89
N LEU A 68 -6.91 9.79 -5.17
CA LEU A 68 -8.05 9.05 -5.73
C LEU A 68 -9.16 10.02 -6.16
N ILE A 69 -9.54 10.97 -5.29
CA ILE A 69 -10.61 11.93 -5.58
C ILE A 69 -10.25 12.85 -6.75
N THR A 70 -9.06 13.49 -6.76
CA THR A 70 -8.69 14.38 -7.88
C THR A 70 -8.49 13.61 -9.19
N GLY A 71 -7.94 12.39 -9.12
CA GLY A 71 -7.79 11.51 -10.28
C GLY A 71 -9.14 11.12 -10.91
N VAL A 72 -10.13 10.72 -10.09
CA VAL A 72 -11.47 10.36 -10.60
C VAL A 72 -12.23 11.59 -11.09
N GLN A 73 -12.10 12.74 -10.41
CA GLN A 73 -12.72 13.99 -10.85
C GLN A 73 -12.23 14.45 -12.23
N GLN A 74 -10.98 14.16 -12.60
CA GLN A 74 -10.45 14.52 -13.93
C GLN A 74 -10.68 13.47 -15.03
N THR A 75 -10.47 12.18 -14.75
CA THR A 75 -10.56 11.15 -15.82
C THR A 75 -11.93 10.49 -15.94
N ASN A 76 -12.74 10.53 -14.88
CA ASN A 76 -13.95 9.72 -14.70
C ASN A 76 -13.76 8.19 -14.95
N ASP A 77 -12.51 7.69 -14.94
CA ASP A 77 -12.19 6.26 -15.09
C ASP A 77 -11.21 5.77 -14.02
N LEU A 78 -11.73 4.91 -13.14
CA LEU A 78 -10.97 4.22 -12.10
C LEU A 78 -9.83 3.33 -12.66
N ARG A 79 -9.89 2.88 -13.92
CA ARG A 79 -8.80 2.14 -14.56
C ARG A 79 -7.63 3.05 -14.92
N MET A 80 -7.90 4.27 -15.43
CA MET A 80 -6.87 5.29 -15.64
C MET A 80 -6.23 5.70 -14.31
N VAL A 81 -7.04 5.94 -13.28
CA VAL A 81 -6.55 6.25 -11.92
C VAL A 81 -5.67 5.14 -11.35
N HIS A 82 -6.08 3.87 -11.44
CA HIS A 82 -5.27 2.71 -11.00
C HIS A 82 -3.93 2.58 -11.75
N ARG A 83 -3.83 3.02 -13.00
CA ARG A 83 -2.62 2.93 -13.83
C ARG A 83 -1.69 4.13 -13.64
N GLY A 84 -2.24 5.35 -13.64
CA GLY A 84 -1.48 6.59 -13.62
C GLY A 84 -1.12 7.09 -12.21
N THR A 85 -2.01 6.93 -11.22
CA THR A 85 -1.83 7.51 -9.89
C THR A 85 -0.85 6.70 -9.03
N LYS A 86 0.11 7.38 -8.40
CA LYS A 86 1.09 6.77 -7.48
C LYS A 86 0.60 6.84 -6.02
N PHE A 87 -0.06 5.78 -5.58
CA PHE A 87 -0.50 5.59 -4.20
C PHE A 87 0.64 5.16 -3.27
N SER A 88 0.45 5.34 -1.96
CA SER A 88 1.43 5.08 -0.91
C SER A 88 1.72 3.58 -0.68
N CYS A 89 0.88 2.70 -1.21
CA CYS A 89 1.18 1.28 -1.42
C CYS A 89 0.48 0.77 -2.69
N ARG A 90 0.83 -0.44 -3.15
CA ARG A 90 0.21 -1.04 -4.34
C ARG A 90 -1.20 -1.53 -4.03
N PHE A 91 -2.21 -0.83 -4.53
CA PHE A 91 -3.61 -1.28 -4.54
C PHE A 91 -3.96 -1.91 -5.89
N THR A 92 -4.87 -2.89 -5.87
CA THR A 92 -5.56 -3.42 -7.06
C THR A 92 -6.70 -2.49 -7.48
N LEU A 93 -7.14 -2.63 -8.74
CA LEU A 93 -8.33 -1.94 -9.24
C LEU A 93 -9.59 -2.22 -8.38
N GLN A 94 -9.72 -3.42 -7.80
CA GLN A 94 -10.86 -3.77 -6.97
C GLN A 94 -10.82 -3.06 -5.60
N GLU A 95 -9.65 -2.93 -4.98
CA GLU A 95 -9.48 -2.14 -3.75
C GLU A 95 -9.74 -0.64 -3.99
N ILE A 96 -9.26 -0.09 -5.11
CA ILE A 96 -9.53 1.29 -5.53
C ILE A 96 -11.03 1.52 -5.76
N GLN A 97 -11.72 0.61 -6.46
CA GLN A 97 -13.18 0.65 -6.62
C GLN A 97 -13.88 0.62 -5.25
N GLN A 98 -13.53 -0.32 -4.37
CA GLN A 98 -14.13 -0.43 -3.04
C GLN A 98 -13.90 0.82 -2.19
N ARG A 99 -12.72 1.45 -2.25
CA ARG A 99 -12.45 2.71 -1.56
C ARG A 99 -13.27 3.87 -2.12
N TRP A 100 -13.38 3.99 -3.44
CA TRP A 100 -14.24 4.99 -4.09
C TRP A 100 -15.70 4.85 -3.66
N TYR A 101 -16.26 3.62 -3.68
CA TYR A 101 -17.60 3.36 -3.15
C TYR A 101 -17.72 3.71 -1.65
N ALA A 102 -16.71 3.44 -0.82
CA ALA A 102 -16.73 3.79 0.60
C ALA A 102 -16.70 5.32 0.82
N LEU A 103 -15.89 6.07 0.07
CA LEU A 103 -15.80 7.53 0.16
C LEU A 103 -17.11 8.23 -0.25
N LEU A 104 -17.86 7.65 -1.20
CA LEU A 104 -19.17 8.17 -1.63
C LEU A 104 -20.34 7.76 -0.73
N TYR A 105 -20.41 6.49 -0.30
CA TYR A 105 -21.62 5.92 0.30
C TYR A 105 -21.50 5.55 1.79
N ASP A 106 -20.30 5.34 2.32
CA ASP A 106 -20.11 5.15 3.77
C ASP A 106 -19.86 6.51 4.43
N SER A 107 -20.91 7.07 5.04
CA SER A 107 -20.83 8.39 5.66
C SER A 107 -19.81 8.48 6.81
N ALA A 108 -19.46 7.36 7.46
CA ALA A 108 -18.45 7.35 8.52
C ALA A 108 -17.04 7.42 7.92
N VAL A 109 -16.75 6.58 6.91
CA VAL A 109 -15.47 6.63 6.17
C VAL A 109 -15.29 7.99 5.51
N SER A 110 -16.32 8.50 4.83
CA SER A 110 -16.31 9.78 4.13
C SER A 110 -15.99 10.96 5.07
N ARG A 111 -16.65 11.06 6.23
CA ARG A 111 -16.36 12.11 7.23
C ARG A 111 -14.92 12.04 7.75
N VAL A 112 -14.42 10.85 8.04
CA VAL A 112 -13.04 10.65 8.55
C VAL A 112 -12.01 11.03 7.48
N ALA A 113 -12.19 10.56 6.24
CA ALA A 113 -11.30 10.88 5.12
C ALA A 113 -11.28 12.38 4.84
N VAL A 114 -12.44 13.05 4.75
CA VAL A 114 -12.52 14.51 4.52
C VAL A 114 -11.84 15.30 5.62
N GLN A 115 -12.01 14.93 6.90
CA GLN A 115 -11.33 15.63 7.99
C GLN A 115 -9.81 15.36 7.99
N ALA A 116 -9.37 14.16 7.63
CA ALA A 116 -7.95 13.84 7.56
C ALA A 116 -7.26 14.51 6.36
N MET A 117 -7.93 14.64 5.21
CA MET A 117 -7.45 15.39 4.04
C MET A 117 -7.31 16.88 4.32
N ARG A 118 -8.24 17.48 5.07
CA ARG A 118 -8.16 18.89 5.52
C ARG A 118 -6.96 19.18 6.43
N ASN A 119 -6.43 18.16 7.09
CA ASN A 119 -5.26 18.26 7.98
C ASN A 119 -3.93 17.96 7.26
N LEU A 120 -3.92 17.78 5.92
CA LEU A 120 -2.69 17.61 5.15
C LEU A 120 -1.92 18.93 5.02
N HIS A 121 -0.59 18.84 5.00
CA HIS A 121 0.28 20.00 4.79
C HIS A 121 0.08 20.57 3.36
N PRO A 122 -0.02 21.91 3.17
CA PRO A 122 -0.29 22.52 1.86
C PRO A 122 0.67 22.06 0.75
N GLU A 123 1.96 21.91 1.06
CA GLU A 123 2.97 21.43 0.10
C GLU A 123 2.68 20.02 -0.44
N LEU A 124 2.11 19.14 0.40
CA LEU A 124 1.74 17.79 0.00
C LEU A 124 0.45 17.80 -0.84
N ILE A 125 -0.49 18.71 -0.52
CA ILE A 125 -1.68 18.95 -1.36
C ILE A 125 -1.22 19.44 -2.75
N ALA A 126 -0.37 20.46 -2.82
CA ALA A 126 0.19 20.98 -4.07
C ALA A 126 0.94 19.89 -4.86
N THR A 127 1.75 19.06 -4.19
CA THR A 127 2.44 17.91 -4.81
C THR A 127 1.48 16.89 -5.42
N ILE A 128 0.35 16.59 -4.76
CA ILE A 128 -0.68 15.67 -5.27
C ILE A 128 -1.45 16.31 -6.43
N GLN A 129 -1.77 17.60 -6.33
CA GLN A 129 -2.46 18.36 -7.36
C GLN A 129 -1.61 18.49 -8.64
N ALA A 130 -0.33 18.81 -8.54
CA ALA A 130 0.61 18.86 -9.67
C ALA A 130 0.79 17.48 -10.36
N ARG A 131 0.55 16.38 -9.63
CA ARG A 131 0.59 15.00 -10.14
C ARG A 131 -0.78 14.45 -10.55
N THR A 132 -1.83 15.26 -10.51
CA THR A 132 -3.18 14.83 -10.92
C THR A 132 -3.19 14.59 -12.44
N LEU A 133 -3.83 13.49 -12.85
CA LEU A 133 -3.86 13.04 -14.24
C LEU A 133 -4.45 14.11 -15.17
N TYR A 134 -4.02 14.10 -16.42
CA TYR A 134 -4.60 14.93 -17.46
C TYR A 134 -5.94 14.35 -17.92
N SER A 135 -6.93 15.22 -18.13
CA SER A 135 -8.18 14.82 -18.80
C SER A 135 -7.96 14.81 -20.31
N LYS A 136 -8.79 14.06 -21.04
CA LYS A 136 -8.71 14.05 -22.50
C LYS A 136 -8.90 15.45 -23.10
N ALA A 137 -9.72 16.31 -22.48
CA ALA A 137 -9.92 17.69 -22.97
C ALA A 137 -8.66 18.57 -22.75
N GLU A 138 -7.84 18.30 -21.73
CA GLU A 138 -6.53 18.93 -21.60
C GLU A 138 -5.55 18.41 -22.68
N GLU A 139 -5.55 17.11 -22.96
CA GLU A 139 -4.71 16.50 -24.00
C GLU A 139 -5.09 16.95 -25.42
N ASP A 140 -6.40 17.02 -25.74
CA ASP A 140 -6.92 17.50 -27.02
C ASP A 140 -6.53 18.98 -27.28
N LEU A 141 -6.51 19.82 -26.22
CA LEU A 141 -6.02 21.21 -26.30
C LEU A 141 -4.51 21.28 -26.54
N LEU A 142 -3.70 20.47 -25.85
CA LEU A 142 -2.26 20.40 -26.09
C LEU A 142 -1.93 19.87 -27.49
N GLY A 143 -2.78 18.98 -28.03
CA GLY A 143 -2.70 18.47 -29.40
C GLY A 143 -2.90 19.53 -30.50
N THR A 144 -3.35 20.74 -30.17
CA THR A 144 -3.38 21.87 -31.13
C THR A 144 -1.99 22.44 -31.44
N ILE A 145 -1.02 22.24 -30.54
CA ILE A 145 0.36 22.72 -30.71
C ILE A 145 1.14 21.68 -31.52
N LYS A 146 1.38 21.98 -32.81
CA LYS A 146 2.08 21.11 -33.77
C LYS A 146 3.41 20.60 -33.23
N SER A 147 3.65 19.28 -33.33
CA SER A 147 4.88 18.61 -32.94
C SER A 147 6.15 19.22 -33.57
N THR A 148 6.06 19.78 -34.78
CA THR A 148 7.17 20.42 -35.50
C THR A 148 7.55 21.81 -34.98
N SER A 149 6.74 22.41 -34.11
CA SER A 149 7.03 23.72 -33.51
C SER A 149 8.05 23.65 -32.35
N GLN A 150 8.62 24.81 -32.01
CA GLN A 150 9.36 25.05 -30.77
C GLN A 150 8.53 26.05 -29.93
N PRO A 151 7.46 25.61 -29.24
CA PRO A 151 6.62 26.50 -28.45
C PRO A 151 7.39 26.98 -27.21
N THR A 152 7.33 28.29 -26.94
CA THR A 152 7.91 28.89 -25.73
C THR A 152 6.92 28.77 -24.56
N LEU A 153 7.34 29.11 -23.33
CA LEU A 153 6.49 28.97 -22.14
C LEU A 153 5.27 29.90 -22.18
N GLU A 154 5.38 31.04 -22.85
CA GLU A 154 4.32 32.03 -23.05
C GLU A 154 3.12 31.40 -23.79
N VAL A 155 3.37 30.58 -24.82
CA VAL A 155 2.32 29.87 -25.58
C VAL A 155 1.48 28.96 -24.68
N PHE A 156 2.12 28.29 -23.71
CA PHE A 156 1.42 27.44 -22.74
C PHE A 156 0.73 28.26 -21.64
N GLN A 157 1.17 29.48 -21.36
CA GLN A 157 0.51 30.40 -20.42
C GLN A 157 -0.75 31.00 -21.07
N GLU A 158 -0.66 31.48 -22.31
CA GLU A 158 -1.81 31.95 -23.09
C GLU A 158 -2.87 30.85 -23.28
N LEU A 159 -2.44 29.61 -23.61
CA LEU A 159 -3.35 28.46 -23.74
C LEU A 159 -4.07 28.14 -22.41
N LEU A 160 -3.34 28.22 -21.28
CA LEU A 160 -3.88 27.98 -19.94
C LEU A 160 -4.89 29.06 -19.53
N GLU A 161 -4.59 30.34 -19.78
CA GLU A 161 -5.48 31.46 -19.46
C GLU A 161 -6.75 31.46 -20.33
N ALA A 162 -6.62 31.22 -21.64
CA ALA A 162 -7.76 31.12 -22.55
C ALA A 162 -8.69 29.94 -22.24
N ASN A 163 -8.17 28.84 -21.68
CA ASN A 163 -8.91 27.60 -21.42
C ASN A 163 -8.94 27.22 -19.93
N ALA A 164 -8.88 28.21 -19.03
CA ALA A 164 -8.81 28.01 -17.58
C ALA A 164 -10.01 27.25 -16.96
N HIS A 165 -11.09 27.05 -17.72
CA HIS A 165 -12.25 26.23 -17.34
C HIS A 165 -12.10 24.74 -17.69
N THR A 166 -11.16 24.39 -18.57
CA THR A 166 -10.89 23.02 -19.04
C THR A 166 -9.66 22.42 -18.36
N PHE A 167 -8.63 23.24 -18.11
CA PHE A 167 -7.45 22.83 -17.37
C PHE A 167 -7.73 22.67 -15.87
N TYR A 168 -7.03 21.74 -15.22
CA TYR A 168 -7.08 21.61 -13.76
C TYR A 168 -6.52 22.90 -13.09
N PRO A 169 -7.15 23.47 -12.03
CA PRO A 169 -6.69 24.73 -11.43
C PRO A 169 -5.27 24.75 -10.85
N ALA A 170 -4.59 23.59 -10.77
CA ALA A 170 -3.19 23.47 -10.37
C ALA A 170 -2.21 23.22 -11.54
N ARG A 171 -2.65 23.35 -12.80
CA ARG A 171 -1.74 23.39 -13.96
C ARG A 171 -0.91 24.67 -13.94
N THR A 172 0.25 24.60 -14.58
CA THR A 172 1.13 25.74 -14.85
C THR A 172 1.65 25.60 -16.27
N ALA A 173 2.02 26.70 -16.94
CA ALA A 173 2.61 26.65 -18.28
C ALA A 173 3.80 25.68 -18.38
N LYS A 174 4.63 25.60 -17.34
CA LYS A 174 5.74 24.63 -17.25
C LYS A 174 5.25 23.18 -17.21
N ALA A 175 4.20 22.87 -16.45
CA ALA A 175 3.63 21.52 -16.39
C ALA A 175 2.97 21.11 -17.72
N LEU A 176 2.28 22.05 -18.39
CA LEU A 176 1.72 21.85 -19.73
C LEU A 176 2.82 21.60 -20.77
N HIS A 177 3.88 22.43 -20.77
CA HIS A 177 5.02 22.24 -21.68
C HIS A 177 5.70 20.88 -21.47
N SER A 178 6.01 20.49 -20.23
CA SER A 178 6.60 19.19 -19.95
C SER A 178 5.69 18.01 -20.30
N HIS A 179 4.36 18.17 -20.23
CA HIS A 179 3.43 17.13 -20.70
C HIS A 179 3.37 17.06 -22.23
N TRP A 180 3.30 18.20 -22.92
CA TRP A 180 3.37 18.25 -24.39
C TRP A 180 4.69 17.67 -24.94
N GLN A 181 5.82 17.95 -24.28
CA GLN A 181 7.12 17.33 -24.58
C GLN A 181 7.05 15.80 -24.46
N LEU A 182 6.34 15.28 -23.44
CA LEU A 182 6.15 13.84 -23.23
C LEU A 182 5.22 13.22 -24.29
N MET A 183 4.14 13.92 -24.66
CA MET A 183 3.26 13.50 -25.77
C MET A 183 4.05 13.45 -27.09
N LYS A 184 4.86 14.47 -27.36
CA LYS A 184 5.76 14.55 -28.52
C LYS A 184 6.79 13.41 -28.52
N GLN A 185 7.38 13.08 -27.38
CA GLN A 185 8.36 12.01 -27.25
C GLN A 185 7.77 10.61 -27.53
N TYR A 186 6.50 10.38 -27.16
CA TYR A 186 5.83 9.09 -27.33
C TYR A 186 4.93 9.01 -28.58
N HIS A 187 5.04 9.97 -29.51
CA HIS A 187 4.25 10.03 -30.74
C HIS A 187 2.72 10.04 -30.48
N LEU A 188 2.29 10.81 -29.47
CA LEU A 188 0.89 10.91 -29.03
C LEU A 188 0.19 12.18 -29.52
N LEU A 189 0.88 13.13 -30.16
CA LEU A 189 0.24 14.31 -30.75
C LEU A 189 -0.48 13.96 -32.07
N PRO A 190 -1.63 14.57 -32.39
CA PRO A 190 -2.42 14.18 -33.57
C PRO A 190 -1.72 14.35 -34.93
N ASP A 191 -0.70 15.22 -35.01
CA ASP A 191 0.10 15.44 -36.21
C ASP A 191 1.29 14.48 -36.36
N GLN A 192 1.59 13.67 -35.34
CA GLN A 192 2.65 12.67 -35.36
C GLN A 192 2.18 11.36 -35.98
N THR A 193 1.76 11.43 -37.24
CA THR A 193 1.50 10.23 -38.02
C THR A 193 2.77 9.39 -38.10
N VAL A 194 2.70 8.13 -37.64
CA VAL A 194 3.75 7.15 -37.94
C VAL A 194 3.85 7.06 -39.46
N GLN A 195 5.00 7.42 -40.02
CA GLN A 195 5.23 7.22 -41.46
C GLN A 195 5.05 5.73 -41.76
N SER A 196 4.06 5.41 -42.60
CA SER A 196 3.94 4.07 -43.16
C SER A 196 5.26 3.75 -43.88
N LEU A 197 5.92 2.66 -43.49
CA LEU A 197 7.26 2.34 -43.99
C LEU A 197 7.32 2.48 -45.52
N PRO A 198 8.37 3.11 -46.08
CA PRO A 198 8.54 3.22 -47.52
C PRO A 198 8.37 1.85 -48.18
N ARG A 199 7.40 1.74 -49.11
CA ARG A 199 7.09 0.48 -49.81
C ARG A 199 8.07 0.15 -50.94
N GLY A 200 9.28 0.69 -50.85
CA GLY A 200 10.37 0.50 -51.80
C GLY A 200 11.68 0.99 -51.18
N GLU A 201 12.77 0.33 -51.55
CA GLU A 201 14.17 0.61 -51.18
C GLU A 201 14.50 0.47 -49.67
N HIS A 202 15.05 -0.71 -49.35
CA HIS A 202 15.80 -1.06 -48.13
C HIS A 202 15.30 -0.46 -46.79
N VAL A 203 14.15 -0.98 -46.32
CA VAL A 203 13.97 -1.11 -44.87
C VAL A 203 15.05 -2.10 -44.39
N LEU A 204 16.07 -1.60 -43.68
CA LEU A 204 17.02 -2.47 -42.99
C LEU A 204 16.25 -3.39 -42.05
N SER A 205 16.44 -4.70 -42.20
CA SER A 205 15.99 -5.69 -41.22
C SER A 205 16.63 -5.38 -39.86
N PHE A 206 16.02 -5.87 -38.77
CA PHE A 206 16.70 -5.85 -37.48
C PHE A 206 18.04 -6.60 -37.52
N SER A 207 18.15 -7.64 -38.36
CA SER A 207 19.43 -8.33 -38.63
C SER A 207 20.39 -7.49 -39.48
N ASP A 208 19.93 -6.80 -40.53
CA ASP A 208 20.80 -5.92 -41.33
C ASP A 208 21.39 -4.79 -40.46
N ALA A 209 20.62 -4.30 -39.48
CA ALA A 209 21.07 -3.31 -38.51
C ALA A 209 21.99 -3.91 -37.42
N GLU A 210 21.80 -5.18 -37.06
CA GLU A 210 22.65 -5.94 -36.13
C GLU A 210 24.02 -6.24 -36.77
N ASP A 211 24.05 -6.71 -38.01
CA ASP A 211 25.27 -6.93 -38.82
C ASP A 211 26.05 -5.62 -39.12
N MET A 212 25.40 -4.46 -38.99
CA MET A 212 26.03 -3.13 -39.10
C MET A 212 26.58 -2.59 -37.77
N ILE A 213 26.31 -3.23 -36.63
CA ILE A 213 26.84 -2.81 -35.32
C ILE A 213 28.24 -3.41 -35.14
N ASN A 214 29.24 -2.53 -35.05
CA ASN A 214 30.60 -2.91 -34.69
C ASN A 214 30.71 -3.03 -33.16
N ASP A 215 30.69 -4.26 -32.63
CA ASP A 215 30.88 -4.54 -31.19
C ASP A 215 32.12 -3.85 -30.59
N THR A 216 33.15 -3.61 -31.40
CA THR A 216 34.37 -2.89 -30.98
C THR A 216 34.08 -1.44 -30.54
N GLU A 217 33.05 -0.81 -31.08
CA GLU A 217 32.61 0.55 -30.75
C GLU A 217 31.64 0.59 -29.54
N LEU A 218 31.07 -0.56 -29.16
CA LEU A 218 30.29 -0.71 -27.92
C LEU A 218 31.17 -0.95 -26.68
N MET A 219 32.48 -1.12 -26.85
CA MET A 219 33.43 -1.17 -25.74
C MET A 219 33.70 0.23 -25.18
N GLU A 220 32.80 0.73 -24.34
CA GLU A 220 33.09 1.88 -23.47
C GLU A 220 34.42 1.63 -22.71
N PRO A 221 35.30 2.64 -22.60
CA PRO A 221 36.59 2.47 -21.95
C PRO A 221 36.37 2.10 -20.49
N LYS A 222 36.84 0.91 -20.11
CA LYS A 222 36.54 0.29 -18.81
C LYS A 222 36.96 1.20 -17.65
N ASP A 223 35.97 1.78 -16.97
CA ASP A 223 36.22 2.69 -15.86
C ASP A 223 36.69 1.92 -14.61
N GLU A 224 38.02 1.90 -14.43
CA GLU A 224 38.68 1.27 -13.28
C GLU A 224 38.27 1.89 -11.93
N LEU A 225 37.78 3.13 -11.90
CA LEU A 225 37.29 3.78 -10.70
C LEU A 225 35.95 3.16 -10.28
N VAL A 226 35.02 2.99 -11.24
CA VAL A 226 33.71 2.36 -11.02
C VAL A 226 33.85 0.88 -10.64
N ASP A 227 34.73 0.15 -11.32
CA ASP A 227 35.04 -1.25 -10.97
C ASP A 227 35.61 -1.37 -9.54
N THR A 228 36.48 -0.43 -9.13
CA THR A 228 37.07 -0.38 -7.79
C THR A 228 36.07 0.02 -6.71
N GLU A 229 35.17 0.97 -7.00
CA GLU A 229 34.08 1.35 -6.10
C GLU A 229 33.09 0.18 -5.93
N LEU A 230 32.67 -0.46 -7.02
CA LEU A 230 31.76 -1.61 -7.01
C LEU A 230 32.35 -2.79 -6.22
N ALA A 231 33.63 -3.10 -6.42
CA ALA A 231 34.34 -4.13 -5.63
C ALA A 231 34.45 -3.74 -4.14
N THR A 232 34.54 -2.44 -3.82
CA THR A 232 34.57 -1.95 -2.44
C THR A 232 33.19 -2.01 -1.78
N ALA A 233 32.13 -1.66 -2.52
CA ALA A 233 30.74 -1.80 -2.10
C ALA A 233 30.36 -3.27 -1.87
N ASP A 234 30.70 -4.17 -2.79
CA ASP A 234 30.51 -5.62 -2.64
C ASP A 234 31.24 -6.17 -1.39
N ARG A 235 32.50 -5.77 -1.17
CA ARG A 235 33.26 -6.12 0.04
C ARG A 235 32.62 -5.58 1.33
N LYS A 236 31.99 -4.40 1.29
CA LYS A 236 31.24 -3.83 2.42
C LYS A 236 29.96 -4.62 2.67
N ASN A 237 29.14 -4.83 1.64
CA ASN A 237 27.88 -5.57 1.71
C ASN A 237 28.11 -7.01 2.21
N LYS A 238 29.16 -7.70 1.74
CA LYS A 238 29.52 -9.05 2.20
C LYS A 238 30.01 -9.09 3.66
N LYS A 239 30.56 -8.00 4.21
CA LYS A 239 30.86 -7.88 5.64
C LYS A 239 29.58 -7.65 6.43
N GLU A 240 28.71 -6.76 5.98
CA GLU A 240 27.44 -6.43 6.61
C GLU A 240 26.50 -7.64 6.68
N ILE A 241 26.36 -8.39 5.58
CA ILE A 241 25.62 -9.67 5.55
C ILE A 241 26.16 -10.64 6.60
N LYS A 242 27.48 -10.86 6.66
CA LYS A 242 28.09 -11.76 7.66
C LYS A 242 27.93 -11.30 9.10
N VAL A 243 27.87 -9.99 9.34
CA VAL A 243 27.53 -9.43 10.66
C VAL A 243 26.06 -9.74 11.00
N LEU A 244 25.13 -9.47 10.08
CA LEU A 244 23.70 -9.72 10.26
C LEU A 244 23.35 -11.21 10.41
N GLU A 245 24.04 -12.10 9.69
CA GLU A 245 23.92 -13.56 9.85
C GLU A 245 24.39 -14.02 11.24
N ASN A 246 25.50 -13.47 11.73
CA ASN A 246 26.02 -13.73 13.08
C ASN A 246 25.12 -13.14 14.19
N GLU A 247 24.50 -11.97 13.94
CA GLU A 247 23.45 -11.41 14.81
C GLU A 247 22.23 -12.34 14.88
N LEU A 248 21.77 -12.85 13.75
CA LEU A 248 20.61 -13.76 13.65
C LEU A 248 20.79 -15.05 14.46
N GLY A 249 22.03 -15.54 14.57
CA GLY A 249 22.39 -16.66 15.44
C GLY A 249 22.21 -16.33 16.93
N ARG A 250 22.60 -15.13 17.39
CA ARG A 250 22.57 -14.73 18.81
C ARG A 250 21.16 -14.68 19.41
N TRP A 251 20.14 -14.43 18.59
CA TRP A 251 18.75 -14.31 19.04
C TRP A 251 17.95 -15.62 19.01
N GLN A 252 18.62 -16.75 18.79
CA GLN A 252 18.06 -18.10 18.76
C GLN A 252 18.80 -19.02 19.72
N ILE A 253 18.06 -19.87 20.45
CA ILE A 253 18.62 -21.07 21.09
C ILE A 253 17.90 -22.33 20.63
N SER A 254 18.66 -23.38 20.40
CA SER A 254 18.21 -24.72 20.03
C SER A 254 18.12 -25.63 21.25
N VAL A 255 17.05 -26.43 21.32
CA VAL A 255 16.76 -27.32 22.45
C VAL A 255 16.57 -28.72 21.90
N GLY A 256 17.26 -29.72 22.43
CA GLY A 256 17.22 -31.06 21.85
C GLY A 256 18.11 -32.07 22.55
N ARG A 257 18.82 -32.87 21.75
CA ARG A 257 19.77 -33.86 22.23
C ARG A 257 21.06 -33.79 21.42
N SER A 258 22.17 -33.48 22.09
CA SER A 258 23.47 -33.40 21.43
C SER A 258 23.93 -34.77 20.93
N THR A 259 24.65 -34.76 19.81
CA THR A 259 25.27 -35.92 19.16
C THR A 259 26.51 -35.46 18.41
N LYS A 260 27.43 -36.37 18.05
CA LYS A 260 28.69 -36.02 17.35
C LYS A 260 28.48 -35.16 16.10
N ASP A 261 27.38 -35.40 15.37
CA ASP A 261 27.04 -34.73 14.11
C ASP A 261 26.02 -33.59 14.28
N HIS A 262 25.58 -33.30 15.52
CA HIS A 262 24.57 -32.26 15.80
C HIS A 262 24.65 -31.77 17.25
N THR A 263 25.19 -30.57 17.43
CA THR A 263 25.18 -29.83 18.69
C THR A 263 23.86 -29.06 18.87
N VAL A 264 23.51 -28.80 20.13
CA VAL A 264 22.41 -27.91 20.53
C VAL A 264 22.83 -27.07 21.73
N ASP A 265 22.21 -25.90 21.90
CA ASP A 265 22.54 -24.95 22.98
C ASP A 265 22.02 -25.43 24.35
N VAL A 266 20.91 -26.18 24.35
CA VAL A 266 20.33 -26.83 25.53
C VAL A 266 20.16 -28.34 25.26
N ASP A 267 21.07 -29.14 25.81
CA ASP A 267 21.07 -30.60 25.68
C ASP A 267 20.25 -31.28 26.78
N LEU A 268 19.01 -31.65 26.45
CA LEU A 268 18.11 -32.42 27.32
C LEU A 268 18.50 -33.91 27.41
N GLY A 269 19.53 -34.34 26.68
CA GLY A 269 20.09 -35.68 26.77
C GLY A 269 20.80 -35.96 28.10
N LEU A 270 21.20 -34.92 28.83
CA LEU A 270 21.89 -35.00 30.12
C LEU A 270 20.92 -35.24 31.29
N GLU A 271 19.72 -34.65 31.23
CA GLU A 271 18.77 -34.57 32.35
C GLU A 271 17.63 -35.60 32.32
N GLY A 272 17.44 -36.32 31.20
CA GLY A 272 16.23 -37.12 31.02
C GLY A 272 16.31 -38.26 30.01
N PRO A 273 15.16 -38.85 29.63
CA PRO A 273 15.11 -40.00 28.73
C PRO A 273 15.56 -39.63 27.30
N ALA A 274 16.87 -39.63 27.06
CA ALA A 274 17.52 -39.16 25.83
C ALA A 274 17.01 -39.85 24.54
N TRP A 275 16.46 -41.06 24.64
CA TRP A 275 15.82 -41.77 23.52
C TRP A 275 14.44 -41.21 23.13
N LYS A 276 13.76 -40.47 24.02
CA LYS A 276 12.49 -39.77 23.75
C LYS A 276 12.69 -38.39 23.12
N VAL A 277 13.86 -37.77 23.31
CA VAL A 277 14.18 -36.42 22.84
C VAL A 277 14.77 -36.48 21.42
N SER A 278 14.28 -35.61 20.53
CA SER A 278 14.82 -35.46 19.17
C SER A 278 16.12 -34.64 19.19
N ARG A 279 17.09 -34.95 18.30
CA ARG A 279 18.36 -34.21 18.19
C ARG A 279 18.17 -32.69 18.18
N ARG A 280 17.23 -32.23 17.35
CA ARG A 280 16.60 -30.90 17.43
C ARG A 280 15.14 -31.10 17.81
N GLN A 281 14.77 -30.77 19.05
CA GLN A 281 13.43 -31.02 19.59
C GLN A 281 12.57 -29.75 19.52
N GLY A 282 13.16 -28.59 19.78
CA GLY A 282 12.54 -27.29 19.60
C GLY A 282 13.58 -26.18 19.42
N THR A 283 13.09 -24.96 19.24
CA THR A 283 13.94 -23.78 19.05
C THR A 283 13.22 -22.56 19.59
N ILE A 284 13.85 -21.84 20.51
CA ILE A 284 13.34 -20.58 21.05
C ILE A 284 14.02 -19.43 20.29
N ARG A 285 13.23 -18.46 19.82
CA ARG A 285 13.72 -17.24 19.16
C ARG A 285 13.18 -16.00 19.84
N LEU A 286 14.04 -15.02 20.08
CA LEU A 286 13.65 -13.65 20.42
C LEU A 286 13.35 -12.86 19.14
N ARG A 287 12.31 -12.02 19.19
CA ARG A 287 11.97 -11.02 18.17
C ARG A 287 12.48 -9.64 18.60
N ASN A 288 12.72 -8.76 17.62
CA ASN A 288 13.04 -7.35 17.83
C ASN A 288 12.00 -6.59 18.69
N ASN A 289 10.74 -7.01 18.69
CA ASN A 289 9.69 -6.46 19.57
C ASN A 289 9.77 -6.96 21.04
N GLY A 290 10.79 -7.74 21.41
CA GLY A 290 10.96 -8.32 22.74
C GLY A 290 10.07 -9.53 23.05
N ASP A 291 9.46 -10.17 22.04
CA ASP A 291 8.67 -11.40 22.23
C ASP A 291 9.46 -12.67 21.94
N PHE A 292 9.30 -13.68 22.81
CA PHE A 292 9.88 -15.01 22.62
C PHE A 292 8.88 -15.97 21.96
N PHE A 293 9.37 -16.77 21.02
CA PHE A 293 8.58 -17.83 20.37
C PHE A 293 9.32 -19.17 20.43
N LEU A 294 8.64 -20.22 20.88
CA LEU A 294 9.10 -21.61 20.79
C LEU A 294 8.50 -22.27 19.55
N SER A 295 9.35 -22.75 18.65
CA SER A 295 8.99 -23.68 17.57
C SER A 295 9.20 -25.12 18.04
N SER A 296 8.25 -26.01 17.76
CA SER A 296 8.41 -27.46 17.97
C SER A 296 8.88 -28.12 16.67
N GLU A 297 10.01 -28.82 16.72
CA GLU A 297 10.67 -29.39 15.54
C GLU A 297 10.91 -30.90 15.65
N GLY A 298 10.84 -31.45 16.87
CA GLY A 298 11.03 -32.87 17.14
C GLY A 298 9.82 -33.75 16.81
N LYS A 299 10.04 -35.07 16.82
CA LYS A 299 9.01 -36.08 16.52
C LYS A 299 7.89 -36.18 17.57
N ARG A 300 8.14 -35.73 18.80
CA ARG A 300 7.15 -35.67 19.90
C ARG A 300 6.73 -34.22 20.13
N PRO A 301 5.46 -33.96 20.50
CA PRO A 301 5.03 -32.61 20.84
C PRO A 301 5.77 -32.08 22.06
N ILE A 302 5.97 -30.76 22.10
CA ILE A 302 6.33 -30.02 23.31
C ILE A 302 5.04 -29.46 23.92
N PHE A 303 4.88 -29.49 25.24
CA PHE A 303 3.75 -28.82 25.89
C PHE A 303 4.21 -27.47 26.44
N VAL A 304 3.39 -26.43 26.26
CA VAL A 304 3.57 -25.13 26.91
C VAL A 304 2.29 -24.76 27.62
N ASP A 305 2.37 -24.50 28.94
CA ASP A 305 1.21 -24.22 29.80
C ASP A 305 0.12 -25.29 29.62
N SER A 306 0.56 -26.56 29.64
CA SER A 306 -0.19 -27.79 29.37
C SER A 306 -0.83 -27.93 27.96
N ARG A 307 -0.51 -27.04 27.01
CA ARG A 307 -1.00 -27.09 25.62
C ARG A 307 0.03 -27.72 24.68
N PRO A 308 -0.31 -28.77 23.91
CA PRO A 308 0.63 -29.39 22.97
C PRO A 308 0.89 -28.52 21.74
N ILE A 309 2.17 -28.38 21.40
CA ILE A 309 2.68 -27.82 20.14
C ILE A 309 3.11 -29.01 19.27
N LEU A 310 2.46 -29.18 18.11
CA LEU A 310 2.82 -30.19 17.11
C LEU A 310 4.04 -29.75 16.30
N ALA A 311 4.78 -30.69 15.71
CA ALA A 311 5.93 -30.40 14.85
C ALA A 311 5.58 -29.40 13.73
N GLY A 312 6.50 -28.47 13.44
CA GLY A 312 6.32 -27.37 12.48
C GLY A 312 5.53 -26.17 13.02
N ASN A 313 4.84 -26.30 14.16
CA ASN A 313 4.11 -25.19 14.78
C ASN A 313 4.97 -24.43 15.81
N LYS A 314 4.54 -23.20 16.10
CA LYS A 314 5.18 -22.30 17.06
C LYS A 314 4.16 -21.69 18.03
N MET A 315 4.59 -21.36 19.24
CA MET A 315 3.80 -20.68 20.26
C MET A 315 4.60 -19.52 20.86
N LYS A 316 3.93 -18.44 21.26
CA LYS A 316 4.56 -17.36 22.03
C LYS A 316 4.81 -17.86 23.47
N LEU A 317 6.03 -17.70 23.98
CA LEU A 317 6.35 -17.92 25.38
C LEU A 317 6.08 -16.63 26.17
N ASN A 318 5.48 -16.75 27.35
CA ASN A 318 5.32 -15.66 28.29
C ASN A 318 6.27 -15.86 29.48
N ASN A 319 6.43 -14.83 30.32
CA ASN A 319 7.16 -14.99 31.57
C ASN A 319 6.43 -15.99 32.48
N ASN A 320 7.18 -16.88 33.12
CA ASN A 320 6.70 -18.01 33.91
C ASN A 320 5.95 -19.10 33.12
N SER A 321 5.95 -19.09 31.78
CA SER A 321 5.37 -20.19 31.00
C SER A 321 6.10 -21.52 31.30
N VAL A 322 5.34 -22.58 31.55
CA VAL A 322 5.85 -23.91 31.84
C VAL A 322 6.04 -24.68 30.54
N ILE A 323 7.26 -25.17 30.28
CA ILE A 323 7.60 -25.96 29.09
C ILE A 323 7.87 -27.40 29.50
N GLU A 324 7.14 -28.37 28.94
CA GLU A 324 7.30 -29.80 29.25
C GLU A 324 7.72 -30.59 28.00
N ILE A 325 8.85 -31.32 28.11
CA ILE A 325 9.49 -32.04 27.01
C ILE A 325 9.88 -33.44 27.48
N ALA A 326 9.31 -34.48 26.86
CA ALA A 326 9.63 -35.89 27.12
C ALA A 326 9.45 -36.42 28.57
N GLY A 327 8.89 -35.61 29.47
CA GLY A 327 8.75 -35.87 30.91
C GLY A 327 9.56 -34.91 31.80
N LEU A 328 10.47 -34.12 31.21
CA LEU A 328 11.13 -32.99 31.87
C LEU A 328 10.22 -31.76 31.86
N ARG A 329 10.31 -30.92 32.89
CA ARG A 329 9.50 -29.70 33.07
C ARG A 329 10.40 -28.53 33.44
N PHE A 330 10.27 -27.44 32.70
CA PHE A 330 11.05 -26.21 32.84
C PHE A 330 10.12 -25.00 33.03
N THR A 331 10.60 -23.97 33.72
CA THR A 331 9.91 -22.68 33.82
C THR A 331 10.68 -21.65 33.00
N PHE A 332 10.03 -21.04 32.02
CA PHE A 332 10.66 -20.00 31.18
C PHE A 332 10.59 -18.64 31.88
N LEU A 333 11.75 -18.09 32.24
CA LEU A 333 11.88 -16.78 32.88
C LEU A 333 12.44 -15.76 31.89
N ILE A 334 11.83 -14.56 31.88
CA ILE A 334 12.23 -13.44 31.04
C ILE A 334 12.77 -12.32 31.94
N ASN A 335 14.01 -11.89 31.71
CA ASN A 335 14.54 -10.66 32.28
C ASN A 335 13.79 -9.46 31.67
N GLN A 336 12.82 -8.91 32.41
CA GLN A 336 11.95 -7.83 31.94
C GLN A 336 12.70 -6.50 31.75
N GLU A 337 13.77 -6.27 32.50
CA GLU A 337 14.56 -5.04 32.44
C GLU A 337 15.29 -4.94 31.10
N LEU A 338 16.00 -6.01 30.71
CA LEU A 338 16.66 -6.11 29.41
C LEU A 338 15.67 -6.03 28.24
N ILE A 339 14.52 -6.70 28.34
CA ILE A 339 13.46 -6.64 27.32
C ILE A 339 12.82 -5.24 27.23
N SER A 340 12.74 -4.50 28.35
CA SER A 340 12.30 -3.10 28.34
C SER A 340 13.26 -2.21 27.55
N VAL A 341 14.57 -2.36 27.76
CA VAL A 341 15.61 -1.63 27.00
C VAL A 341 15.52 -1.94 25.50
N ILE A 342 15.48 -3.23 25.13
CA ILE A 342 15.37 -3.67 23.72
C ILE A 342 14.11 -3.11 23.05
N ARG A 343 12.97 -3.08 23.76
CA ARG A 343 11.73 -2.47 23.23
C ARG A 343 11.84 -0.96 23.03
N GLN A 344 12.49 -0.24 23.95
CA GLN A 344 12.72 1.20 23.81
C GLN A 344 13.68 1.51 22.65
N GLU A 345 14.67 0.66 22.40
CA GLU A 345 15.61 0.79 21.29
C GLU A 345 14.95 0.48 19.93
N ALA A 346 14.17 -0.60 19.84
CA ALA A 346 13.40 -0.94 18.64
C ALA A 346 12.42 0.18 18.22
N VAL A 347 11.80 0.87 19.19
CA VAL A 347 10.94 2.04 18.95
C VAL A 347 11.74 3.24 18.41
N LYS A 348 12.95 3.50 18.93
CA LYS A 348 13.82 4.58 18.42
C LYS A 348 14.28 4.36 16.98
N LEU A 349 14.46 3.10 16.57
CA LEU A 349 14.96 2.73 15.24
C LEU A 349 13.88 2.71 14.13
N ASN A 350 12.62 3.06 14.44
CA ASN A 350 11.51 3.10 13.48
C ASN A 350 11.28 1.78 12.68
N LEU A 351 11.74 0.65 13.23
CA LEU A 351 11.46 -0.69 12.72
C LEU A 351 10.01 -1.09 13.03
N ASN A 352 9.07 -0.51 12.29
CA ASN A 352 7.65 -0.85 12.36
C ASN A 352 7.43 -2.36 12.10
N PRO A 353 6.46 -2.99 12.80
CA PRO A 353 6.32 -4.45 12.89
C PRO A 353 5.68 -5.13 11.66
#